data_AF-A0A2Z3YSA3-F1
#
_entry.id   AF-A0A2Z3YSA3-F1
#
_cell.length_a   1.000
_cell.length_b   1.000
_cell.length_c   1.000
_cell.angle_alpha   90.00
_cell.angle_beta   90.00
_cell.angle_gamma   90.00
#
_symmetry.space_group_name_H-M   'P 1'
#
loop_
_entity.id
_entity.type
_entity.pdbx_description
1 polymer ?
#
loop_
_entity_poly.entity_id
_entity_poly.type
_entity_poly.pdbx_seq_one_letter_code
_entity_poly.pdbx_strand_id
1 'polypeptide(L)'
;MGAYISLVVAVALLAAATGAVAGASSRGTLARNDAVGIRTKATKSSDAAWDVGHRAAVPAMRATAWFGAATVLIGVVVAFIVRPGETPGAEITVPVVGFLGEIVGTVAAARVADRAARAALG
;
A
#
# COMPACT_ATOMS: atom_id res chain seq x y z
N MET A 1 -9.17 -17.04 15.81
CA MET A 1 -8.73 -17.24 14.40
C MET A 1 -9.39 -16.28 13.40
N GLY A 2 -10.70 -15.98 13.49
CA GLY A 2 -11.36 -15.09 12.53
C GLY A 2 -10.75 -13.69 12.36
N ALA A 3 -10.43 -13.00 13.47
CA ALA A 3 -9.79 -11.67 13.42
C ALA A 3 -8.40 -11.70 12.77
N TYR A 4 -7.62 -12.75 13.04
CA TYR A 4 -6.31 -12.97 12.44
C TYR A 4 -6.41 -13.08 10.91
N ILE A 5 -7.27 -13.98 10.44
CA ILE A 5 -7.49 -14.19 9.01
C ILE A 5 -7.96 -12.89 8.36
N SER A 6 -8.89 -12.17 9.00
CA SER A 6 -9.40 -10.90 8.49
C SER A 6 -8.29 -9.86 8.31
N LEU A 7 -7.36 -9.75 9.26
CA LEU A 7 -6.23 -8.83 9.14
C LEU A 7 -5.24 -9.26 8.06
N VAL A 8 -4.90 -10.56 7.96
CA VAL A 8 -4.02 -11.07 6.89
C VAL A 8 -4.63 -10.79 5.51
N VAL A 9 -5.94 -11.01 5.36
CA VAL A 9 -6.68 -10.69 4.13
C VAL A 9 -6.65 -9.19 3.85
N ALA A 10 -6.84 -8.34 4.86
CA ALA A 10 -6.76 -6.89 4.70
C ALA A 10 -5.38 -6.44 4.19
N VAL A 11 -4.30 -6.97 4.78
CA VAL A 11 -2.92 -6.71 4.32
C VAL A 11 -2.71 -7.20 2.89
N ALA A 12 -3.20 -8.40 2.55
CA ALA A 12 -3.10 -8.92 1.19
C ALA A 12 -3.81 -8.04 0.16
N LEU A 13 -5.00 -7.52 0.49
CA LEU A 13 -5.76 -6.62 -0.37
C LEU A 13 -5.07 -5.26 -0.53
N LEU A 14 -4.49 -4.70 0.54
CA LEU A 14 -3.72 -3.46 0.48
C LEU A 14 -2.45 -3.62 -0.35
N ALA A 15 -1.72 -4.72 -0.20
CA ALA A 15 -0.53 -5.03 -0.97
C ALA A 15 -0.85 -5.17 -2.46
N ALA A 16 -1.94 -5.87 -2.78
CA ALA A 16 -2.43 -6.01 -4.13
C ALA A 16 -2.86 -4.68 -4.74
N ALA A 17 -3.62 -3.86 -3.99
CA ALA A 17 -4.09 -2.56 -4.46
C ALA A 17 -2.93 -1.60 -4.72
N THR A 18 -2.00 -1.46 -3.77
CA THR A 18 -0.82 -0.60 -3.92
C THR A 18 0.09 -1.08 -5.06
N GLY A 19 0.29 -2.40 -5.18
CA GLY A 19 1.04 -3.02 -6.28
C GLY A 19 0.39 -2.78 -7.65
N ALA A 20 -0.94 -2.90 -7.74
CA ALA A 20 -1.70 -2.65 -8.96
C ALA A 20 -1.60 -1.18 -9.41
N VAL A 21 -1.75 -0.23 -8.47
CA VAL A 21 -1.57 1.20 -8.75
C VAL A 21 -0.13 1.46 -9.18
N ALA A 22 0.88 0.89 -8.52
CA ALA A 22 2.27 1.01 -8.94
C ALA A 22 2.53 0.48 -10.36
N GLY A 23 1.95 -0.67 -10.69
CA GLY A 23 2.01 -1.26 -12.01
C GLY A 23 1.42 -0.34 -13.08
N ALA A 24 0.19 0.12 -12.87
CA ALA A 24 -0.52 1.01 -13.80
C ALA A 24 0.20 2.36 -13.98
N SER A 25 0.66 2.97 -12.89
CA SER A 25 1.44 4.22 -12.91
C SER A 25 2.76 4.04 -13.66
N SER A 26 3.47 2.93 -13.46
CA SER A 26 4.74 2.67 -14.15
C SER A 26 4.61 2.47 -15.66
N ARG A 27 3.44 2.00 -16.11
CA ARG A 27 3.11 1.83 -17.54
C ARG A 27 2.43 3.07 -18.16
N GLY A 28 2.14 4.09 -17.36
CA GLY A 28 1.37 5.27 -17.81
C GLY A 28 -0.09 4.94 -18.17
N THR A 29 -0.63 3.81 -17.71
CA THR A 29 -2.01 3.39 -18.05
C THR A 29 -3.04 3.84 -17.02
N LEU A 30 -2.61 4.51 -15.94
CA LEU A 30 -3.49 5.02 -14.90
C LEU A 30 -4.04 6.39 -15.32
N ALA A 31 -5.16 6.41 -16.03
CA ALA A 31 -5.84 7.65 -16.38
C ALA A 31 -6.35 8.39 -15.13
N ARG A 32 -6.38 9.74 -15.19
CA ARG A 32 -6.95 10.57 -14.12
C ARG A 32 -8.41 10.21 -13.90
N ASN A 33 -8.77 9.89 -12.66
CA ASN A 33 -10.12 9.47 -12.30
C ASN A 33 -10.42 9.78 -10.82
N ASP A 34 -11.67 9.60 -10.40
CA ASP A 34 -12.14 9.85 -9.03
C ASP A 34 -12.36 8.59 -8.18
N ALA A 35 -11.84 7.43 -8.62
CA ALA A 35 -11.99 6.16 -7.90
C ALA A 35 -10.65 5.60 -7.39
N VAL A 36 -9.64 5.48 -8.26
CA VAL A 36 -8.39 4.74 -8.02
C VAL A 36 -7.17 5.64 -8.24
N GLY A 37 -6.28 5.68 -7.25
CA GLY A 37 -5.01 6.41 -7.30
C GLY A 37 -4.74 7.20 -6.03
N ILE A 38 -3.62 7.92 -6.02
CA ILE A 38 -3.25 8.89 -4.99
C ILE A 38 -3.98 10.20 -5.30
N ARG A 39 -4.92 10.58 -4.43
CA ARG A 39 -5.84 11.69 -4.65
C ARG A 39 -5.56 12.83 -3.68
N THR A 40 -4.60 13.67 -4.06
CA THR A 40 -4.32 14.93 -3.38
C THR A 40 -4.82 16.11 -4.22
N LYS A 41 -4.88 17.32 -3.63
CA LYS A 41 -5.25 18.53 -4.36
C LYS A 41 -4.33 18.76 -5.57
N ALA A 42 -3.03 18.47 -5.44
CA ALA A 42 -2.06 18.68 -6.50
C ALA A 42 -2.12 17.57 -7.58
N THR A 43 -2.19 16.31 -7.20
CA THR A 43 -2.28 15.20 -8.19
C THR A 43 -3.56 15.26 -9.03
N LYS A 44 -4.64 15.84 -8.48
CA LYS A 44 -5.91 16.01 -9.21
C LYS A 44 -5.99 17.25 -10.10
N SER A 45 -5.02 18.16 -10.07
CA SER A 45 -5.18 19.48 -10.71
C SER A 45 -5.06 19.45 -12.24
N SER A 46 -4.32 18.49 -12.80
CA SER A 46 -4.15 18.30 -14.23
C SER A 46 -3.71 16.87 -14.55
N ASP A 47 -3.81 16.47 -15.82
CA ASP A 47 -3.33 15.14 -16.26
C ASP A 47 -1.82 15.01 -16.11
N ALA A 48 -1.08 16.10 -16.39
CA ALA A 48 0.37 16.14 -16.20
C ALA A 48 0.74 15.95 -14.72
N ALA A 49 0.08 16.66 -13.80
CA ALA A 49 0.33 16.54 -12.37
C ALA A 49 -0.06 15.16 -11.81
N TRP A 50 -1.14 14.58 -12.33
CA TRP A 50 -1.55 13.21 -12.02
C TRP A 50 -0.45 12.22 -12.39
N ASP A 51 0.00 12.27 -13.64
CA ASP A 51 0.95 11.31 -14.22
C ASP A 51 2.36 11.46 -13.60
N VAL A 52 2.85 12.68 -13.44
CA VAL A 52 4.13 12.96 -12.75
C VAL A 52 4.10 12.49 -11.29
N GLY A 53 3.04 12.84 -10.55
CA GLY A 53 2.89 12.43 -9.15
C GLY A 53 2.85 10.91 -8.97
N HIS A 54 2.06 10.23 -9.79
CA HIS A 54 1.91 8.78 -9.72
C HIS A 54 3.18 8.03 -10.13
N ARG A 55 3.89 8.48 -11.17
CA ARG A 55 5.19 7.92 -11.55
C ARG A 55 6.24 8.09 -10.46
N ALA A 56 6.32 9.29 -9.86
CA ALA A 56 7.26 9.56 -8.79
C ALA A 56 7.03 8.67 -7.55
N ALA A 57 5.78 8.30 -7.28
CA ALA A 57 5.43 7.43 -6.15
C ALA A 57 5.63 5.92 -6.43
N VAL A 58 5.92 5.50 -7.66
CA VAL A 58 6.08 4.07 -8.01
C VAL A 58 7.05 3.33 -7.08
N PRO A 59 8.27 3.84 -6.78
CA PRO A 59 9.19 3.12 -5.90
C PRO A 59 8.62 2.90 -4.50
N ALA A 60 7.99 3.92 -3.92
CA ALA A 60 7.40 3.85 -2.60
C ALA A 60 6.20 2.88 -2.56
N MET A 61 5.33 2.91 -3.57
CA MET A 61 4.21 1.97 -3.66
C MET A 61 4.68 0.54 -3.87
N ARG A 62 5.72 0.29 -4.67
CA ARG A 62 6.32 -1.05 -4.83
C ARG A 62 6.93 -1.55 -3.53
N ALA A 63 7.67 -0.71 -2.81
CA ALA A 63 8.22 -1.07 -1.51
C ALA A 63 7.11 -1.43 -0.51
N THR A 64 6.02 -0.64 -0.50
CA THR A 64 4.84 -0.89 0.33
C THR A 64 4.18 -2.23 -0.02
N ALA A 65 3.94 -2.49 -1.31
CA ALA A 65 3.35 -3.73 -1.78
C ALA A 65 4.19 -4.97 -1.44
N TRP A 66 5.53 -4.89 -1.63
CA TRP A 66 6.43 -5.98 -1.29
C TRP A 66 6.52 -6.23 0.22
N PHE A 67 6.51 -5.16 1.02
CA PHE A 67 6.44 -5.27 2.47
C PHE A 67 5.14 -5.97 2.92
N GLY A 68 3.99 -5.56 2.37
CA GLY A 68 2.71 -6.20 2.64
C GLY A 68 2.71 -7.68 2.24
N ALA A 69 3.17 -8.00 1.02
CA ALA A 69 3.27 -9.37 0.53
C ALA A 69 4.18 -10.25 1.41
N ALA A 70 5.35 -9.73 1.84
CA ALA A 70 6.24 -10.44 2.75
C ALA A 70 5.55 -10.69 4.11
N THR A 71 4.82 -9.69 4.62
CA THR A 71 4.11 -9.82 5.90
C THR A 71 2.97 -10.82 5.83
N VAL A 72 2.26 -10.90 4.70
CA VAL A 72 1.25 -11.95 4.44
C VAL A 72 1.89 -13.33 4.44
N LEU A 73 3.01 -13.52 3.74
CA LEU A 73 3.73 -14.81 3.72
C LEU A 73 4.16 -15.24 5.14
N ILE A 74 4.75 -14.31 5.90
CA ILE A 74 5.16 -14.57 7.29
C ILE A 74 3.93 -14.88 8.14
N GLY A 75 2.84 -14.15 7.98
CA GLY A 75 1.59 -14.39 8.68
C GLY A 75 1.06 -15.80 8.42
N VAL A 76 0.95 -16.20 7.15
CA VAL A 76 0.52 -17.55 6.79
C VAL A 76 1.38 -18.61 7.48
N VAL A 77 2.70 -18.47 7.49
CA VAL A 77 3.61 -19.41 8.20
C VAL A 77 3.35 -19.42 9.70
N VAL A 78 3.23 -18.24 10.33
CA VAL A 78 2.96 -18.10 11.77
C VAL A 78 1.64 -18.76 12.16
N ALA A 79 0.61 -18.71 11.32
CA ALA A 79 -0.68 -19.34 11.56
C ALA A 79 -0.61 -20.87 11.70
N PHE A 80 0.41 -21.52 11.13
CA PHE A 80 0.63 -22.97 11.25
C PHE A 80 1.52 -23.35 12.44
N ILE A 81 2.32 -22.41 12.96
CA ILE A 81 3.29 -22.67 14.02
C ILE A 81 2.72 -22.28 15.39
N VAL A 82 2.10 -21.11 15.47
CA VAL A 82 1.57 -20.55 16.72
C VAL A 82 0.16 -21.07 16.96
N ARG A 83 -0.03 -21.80 18.05
CA ARG A 83 -1.36 -22.28 18.44
C ARG A 83 -2.14 -21.20 19.18
N PRO A 84 -3.44 -21.05 18.90
CA PRO A 84 -4.28 -20.09 19.62
C PRO A 84 -4.23 -20.34 21.14
N GLY A 85 -3.91 -19.30 21.91
CA GLY A 85 -3.92 -19.32 23.37
C GLY A 85 -2.59 -19.68 24.04
N GLU A 86 -1.54 -20.07 23.30
CA GLU A 86 -0.22 -20.36 23.89
C GLU A 86 0.58 -19.09 24.20
N THR A 87 0.46 -18.04 23.38
CA THR A 87 1.19 -16.77 23.55
C THR A 87 0.29 -15.57 23.28
N PRO A 88 -0.52 -15.13 24.26
CA PRO A 88 -1.51 -14.06 24.07
C PRO A 88 -0.92 -12.80 23.42
N GLY A 89 -1.52 -12.39 22.30
CA GLY A 89 -1.13 -11.22 21.52
C GLY A 89 -0.07 -11.49 20.46
N ALA A 90 0.78 -12.50 20.59
CA ALA A 90 1.78 -12.84 19.57
C ALA A 90 1.11 -13.29 18.27
N GLU A 91 -0.08 -13.89 18.38
CA GLU A 91 -0.88 -14.33 17.25
C GLU A 91 -1.33 -13.18 16.36
N ILE A 92 -1.46 -11.93 16.82
CA ILE A 92 -1.89 -10.80 15.98
C ILE A 92 -0.76 -9.85 15.57
N THR A 93 0.43 -9.98 16.16
CA THR A 93 1.54 -9.02 15.96
C THR A 93 1.91 -8.86 14.50
N VAL A 94 2.11 -9.98 13.77
CA VAL A 94 2.54 -9.94 12.37
C VAL A 94 1.54 -9.20 11.47
N PRO A 95 0.25 -9.56 11.41
CA PRO A 95 -0.68 -8.86 10.54
C PRO A 95 -0.96 -7.41 10.99
N VAL A 96 -0.88 -7.08 12.29
CA VAL A 96 -0.98 -5.69 12.77
C VAL A 96 0.20 -4.85 12.27
N VAL A 97 1.43 -5.37 12.37
CA VAL A 97 2.63 -4.71 11.84
C VAL A 97 2.54 -4.52 10.34
N GLY A 98 2.05 -5.54 9.61
CA GLY A 98 1.80 -5.45 8.17
C GLY A 98 0.84 -4.32 7.83
N PHE A 99 -0.32 -4.30 8.49
CA PHE A 99 -1.36 -3.31 8.24
C PHE A 99 -0.88 -1.88 8.54
N LEU A 100 -0.26 -1.65 9.70
CA LEU A 100 0.27 -0.33 10.07
C LEU A 100 1.42 0.10 9.15
N GLY A 101 2.31 -0.83 8.78
CA GLY A 101 3.40 -0.55 7.85
C GLY A 101 2.90 -0.15 6.46
N GLU A 102 1.84 -0.78 5.97
CA GLU A 102 1.21 -0.40 4.70
C GLU A 102 0.52 0.95 4.76
N ILE A 103 -0.13 1.31 5.87
CA ILE A 103 -0.66 2.66 6.07
C ILE A 103 0.47 3.68 5.98
N VAL A 104 1.56 3.46 6.70
CA VAL A 104 2.73 4.37 6.69
C VAL A 104 3.33 4.46 5.29
N GLY A 105 3.52 3.34 4.60
CA GLY A 105 4.05 3.28 3.24
C GLY A 105 3.17 4.01 2.23
N THR A 106 1.85 3.83 2.32
CA THR A 106 0.88 4.50 1.44
C THR A 106 0.83 6.01 1.70
N VAL A 107 0.89 6.45 2.96
CA VAL A 107 0.99 7.87 3.31
C VAL A 107 2.31 8.48 2.80
N ALA A 108 3.42 7.75 2.91
CA ALA A 108 4.71 8.19 2.36
C ALA A 108 4.64 8.34 0.83
N ALA A 109 4.08 7.35 0.13
CA ALA A 109 3.85 7.41 -1.32
C ALA A 109 2.95 8.61 -1.69
N ALA A 110 1.91 8.89 -0.90
CA ALA A 110 1.04 10.03 -1.12
C ALA A 110 1.78 11.37 -1.00
N ARG A 111 2.69 11.51 -0.03
CA ARG A 111 3.54 12.70 0.10
C ARG A 111 4.52 12.87 -1.06
N VAL A 112 5.11 11.78 -1.55
CA VAL A 112 5.99 11.81 -2.73
C VAL A 112 5.21 12.27 -3.96
N ALA A 113 4.05 11.68 -4.21
CA ALA A 113 3.19 12.07 -5.33
C ALA A 113 2.72 13.53 -5.24
N ASP A 114 2.30 14.00 -4.05
CA ASP A 114 1.86 15.39 -3.87
C ASP A 114 2.96 16.39 -4.16
N ARG A 115 4.19 16.13 -3.67
CA ARG A 115 5.35 16.99 -3.91
C ARG A 115 5.71 17.04 -5.40
N ALA A 116 5.78 15.88 -6.04
CA ALA A 116 6.09 15.80 -7.47
C ALA A 116 5.00 16.48 -8.33
N ALA A 117 3.73 16.30 -7.98
CA ALA A 117 2.62 16.97 -8.64
C ALA A 117 2.67 18.49 -8.48
N ARG A 118 2.99 19.01 -7.28
CA ARG A 118 3.16 20.46 -7.05
C ARG A 118 4.30 21.05 -7.89
N ALA A 119 5.42 20.34 -7.99
CA ALA A 119 6.56 20.75 -8.79
C ALA A 119 6.28 20.71 -10.31
N ALA A 120 5.19 20.08 -10.75
CA ALA A 120 4.75 20.12 -12.14
C ALA A 120 3.74 21.24 -12.43
N LEU A 121 3.29 21.98 -11.40
CA LEU A 121 2.30 23.05 -11.52
C LEU A 121 2.90 24.46 -11.53
N GLY A 122 4.20 24.59 -11.26
CA GLY A 122 4.98 25.83 -11.26
C GLY A 122 6.45 25.52 -11.39
#